data_AF-A0A4Z0GNB4-F1
#
_entry.id   AF-A0A4Z0GNB4-F1
#
_cell.length_a   1.000
_cell.length_b   1.000
_cell.length_c   1.000
_cell.angle_alpha   90.00
_cell.angle_beta   90.00
_cell.angle_gamma   90.00
#
_symmetry.space_group_name_H-M   'P 1'
#
loop_
_entity.id
_entity.type
_entity.pdbx_description
1 polymer ?
#
loop_
_entity_poly.entity_id
_entity_poly.type
_entity_poly.pdbx_seq_one_letter_code
_entity_poly.pdbx_strand_id
1 'polypeptide(L)'
;MNTALIDQVYQKNIKMIQKNKSYQFFSSQKLAFAFKEALRVNREDLTRRYLENAEARRSGFLVYAHGMLYEQQYGKGSFLYIERFPLPGGLESVSAWRENYPPGRKASSKITVLAKDVSFSEALGQAVNFMNWLNKKRGMTRPLQEKATTVWEMD
;
A
#
# COMPACT_ATOMS: atom_id res chain seq x y z
N MET A 1 -3.46 8.75 10.85
CA MET A 1 -3.24 7.51 11.65
C MET A 1 -1.90 7.59 12.37
N ASN A 2 -1.74 7.00 13.57
CA ASN A 2 -0.45 7.01 14.29
C ASN A 2 0.50 5.97 13.68
N THR A 3 1.52 6.41 12.95
CA THR A 3 2.54 5.57 12.30
C THR A 3 3.29 4.69 13.31
N ALA A 4 3.55 5.19 14.52
CA ALA A 4 4.24 4.43 15.56
C ALA A 4 3.46 3.19 16.02
N LEU A 5 2.12 3.20 15.92
CA LEU A 5 1.31 2.02 16.25
C LEU A 5 1.41 0.96 15.16
N ILE A 6 1.46 1.37 13.89
CA ILE A 6 1.64 0.45 12.76
C ILE A 6 2.99 -0.24 12.89
N ASP A 7 4.06 0.52 13.11
CA ASP A 7 5.40 -0.03 13.24
C ASP A 7 5.46 -1.08 14.37
N GLN A 8 4.81 -0.78 15.51
CA GLN A 8 4.71 -1.74 16.61
C GLN A 8 3.91 -3.00 16.28
N VAL A 9 2.82 -2.89 15.50
CA VAL A 9 2.04 -4.03 15.00
C VAL A 9 2.93 -4.95 14.17
N TYR A 10 3.73 -4.39 13.26
CA TYR A 10 4.64 -5.15 12.43
C TYR A 10 5.81 -5.75 13.21
N GLN A 11 6.47 -4.97 14.08
CA GLN A 11 7.57 -5.44 14.92
C GLN A 11 7.17 -6.60 15.84
N LYS A 12 5.95 -6.57 16.37
CA LYS A 12 5.40 -7.63 17.24
C LYS A 12 4.79 -8.79 16.46
N ASN A 13 4.98 -8.82 15.13
CA ASN A 13 4.44 -9.83 14.21
C ASN A 13 2.95 -10.12 14.45
N ILE A 14 2.18 -9.05 14.66
CA ILE A 14 0.73 -9.15 14.86
C ILE A 14 0.10 -9.41 13.51
N LYS A 15 -0.48 -10.60 13.34
CA LYS A 15 -1.20 -10.97 12.13
C LYS A 15 -2.62 -10.46 12.21
N MET A 16 -3.19 -10.06 11.07
CA MET A 16 -4.61 -9.74 10.99
C MET A 16 -5.33 -10.81 10.19
N ILE A 17 -6.31 -11.46 10.80
CA ILE A 17 -7.04 -12.58 10.20
C ILE A 17 -8.49 -12.18 10.04
N GLN A 18 -9.05 -12.41 8.86
CA GLN A 18 -10.49 -12.27 8.65
C GLN A 18 -11.20 -13.50 9.19
N LYS A 19 -12.03 -13.31 10.21
CA LYS A 19 -12.91 -14.36 10.75
C LYS A 19 -14.35 -13.94 10.52
N ASN A 20 -15.06 -14.70 9.69
CA ASN A 20 -16.37 -14.37 9.15
C ASN A 20 -16.35 -13.02 8.43
N LYS A 21 -17.01 -12.00 9.00
CA LYS A 21 -17.10 -10.63 8.48
C LYS A 21 -16.29 -9.62 9.31
N SER A 22 -15.43 -10.07 10.21
CA SER A 22 -14.64 -9.21 11.10
C SER A 22 -13.15 -9.51 11.00
N TYR A 23 -12.32 -8.47 11.10
CA TYR A 23 -10.86 -8.62 11.14
C TYR A 23 -10.35 -8.66 12.57
N GLN A 24 -9.65 -9.71 12.95
CA GLN A 24 -9.12 -9.89 14.31
C GLN A 24 -7.59 -9.83 14.28
N PHE A 25 -7.01 -9.15 15.27
CA PHE A 25 -5.56 -9.16 15.49
C PHE A 25 -5.17 -10.39 16.29
N PHE A 26 -4.23 -11.16 15.76
CA PHE A 26 -3.67 -12.35 16.36
C PHE A 26 -2.18 -12.11 16.68
N SER A 27 -1.77 -12.52 17.88
CA SER A 27 -0.37 -12.51 18.29
C SER A 27 -0.04 -13.85 18.95
N SER A 28 1.15 -14.37 18.67
CA SER A 28 1.71 -15.52 19.39
C SER A 28 2.22 -15.15 20.79
N GLN A 29 2.29 -13.86 21.12
CA GLN A 29 2.84 -13.35 22.38
C GLN A 29 1.77 -12.69 23.24
N LYS A 30 2.01 -12.67 24.57
CA LYS A 30 1.14 -11.95 25.50
C LYS A 30 1.32 -10.44 25.32
N LEU A 31 0.26 -9.78 24.84
CA LEU A 31 0.25 -8.33 24.66
C LEU A 31 -0.11 -7.61 25.96
N ALA A 32 0.61 -6.52 26.26
CA ALA A 32 0.27 -5.62 27.35
C ALA A 32 -1.13 -5.02 27.16
N PHE A 33 -1.84 -4.76 28.28
CA PHE A 33 -3.22 -4.24 28.24
C PHE A 33 -3.32 -2.93 27.46
N ALA A 34 -2.43 -1.97 27.72
CA ALA A 34 -2.41 -0.68 27.01
C ALA A 34 -2.26 -0.85 25.48
N PHE A 35 -1.47 -1.82 25.03
CA PHE A 35 -1.31 -2.09 23.60
C PHE A 35 -2.57 -2.70 23.00
N LYS A 36 -3.23 -3.64 23.71
CA LYS A 36 -4.52 -4.20 23.27
C LYS A 36 -5.59 -3.11 23.13
N GLU A 37 -5.65 -2.17 24.08
CA GLU A 37 -6.56 -1.03 23.99
C GLU A 37 -6.21 -0.12 22.81
N ALA A 38 -4.93 0.17 22.56
CA ALA A 38 -4.51 0.93 21.38
C ALA A 38 -4.94 0.25 20.07
N LEU A 39 -4.79 -1.07 19.94
CA LEU A 39 -5.29 -1.84 18.79
C LEU A 39 -6.81 -1.76 18.65
N ARG A 40 -7.54 -1.83 19.77
CA ARG A 40 -9.00 -1.76 19.78
C ARG A 40 -9.49 -0.39 19.29
N VAL A 41 -8.91 0.69 19.80
CA VAL A 41 -9.28 2.07 19.45
C VAL A 41 -8.96 2.38 17.99
N ASN A 42 -7.85 1.87 17.46
CA ASN A 42 -7.40 2.15 16.08
C ASN A 42 -7.77 1.04 15.08
N ARG A 43 -8.69 0.14 15.44
CA ARG A 43 -8.96 -1.08 14.67
C ARG A 43 -9.39 -0.79 13.24
N GLU A 44 -10.24 0.20 13.03
CA GLU A 44 -10.76 0.56 11.71
C GLU A 44 -9.64 1.05 10.80
N ASP A 45 -8.81 1.98 11.28
CA ASP A 45 -7.66 2.48 10.54
C ASP A 45 -6.62 1.41 10.22
N LEU A 46 -6.30 0.55 11.19
CA LEU A 46 -5.39 -0.58 11.00
C LEU A 46 -5.94 -1.57 9.97
N THR A 47 -7.25 -1.86 10.04
CA THR A 47 -7.92 -2.75 9.09
C THR A 47 -7.89 -2.15 7.70
N ARG A 48 -8.27 -0.88 7.56
CA ARG A 48 -8.22 -0.14 6.30
C ARG A 48 -6.81 -0.18 5.70
N ARG A 49 -5.78 0.15 6.48
CA ARG A 49 -4.39 0.13 6.03
C ARG A 49 -3.96 -1.25 5.55
N TYR A 50 -4.34 -2.30 6.26
CA TYR A 50 -4.05 -3.67 5.83
C TYR A 50 -4.71 -4.01 4.50
N LEU A 51 -5.97 -3.64 4.30
CA LEU A 51 -6.70 -3.90 3.07
C LEU A 51 -6.11 -3.13 1.89
N GLU A 52 -5.78 -1.85 2.10
CA GLU A 52 -5.08 -1.00 1.13
C GLU A 52 -3.72 -1.63 0.74
N ASN A 53 -2.95 -2.12 1.71
CA ASN A 53 -1.69 -2.82 1.46
C ASN A 53 -1.88 -4.12 0.67
N ALA A 54 -2.92 -4.90 0.99
CA ALA A 54 -3.25 -6.12 0.27
C ALA A 54 -3.69 -5.82 -1.18
N GLU A 55 -4.45 -4.74 -1.39
CA GLU A 55 -4.87 -4.28 -2.72
C GLU A 55 -3.68 -3.83 -3.57
N ALA A 56 -2.79 -2.99 -3.03
CA ALA A 56 -1.59 -2.57 -3.73
C ALA A 56 -0.73 -3.77 -4.18
N ARG A 57 -0.55 -4.77 -3.30
CA ARG A 57 0.17 -6.01 -3.65
C ARG A 57 -0.49 -6.76 -4.80
N ARG A 58 -1.83 -6.90 -4.79
CA ARG A 58 -2.57 -7.51 -5.90
C ARG A 58 -2.38 -6.75 -7.22
N SER A 59 -2.21 -5.44 -7.15
CA SER A 59 -1.90 -4.59 -8.31
C SER A 59 -0.42 -4.60 -8.73
N GLY A 60 0.43 -5.38 -8.04
CA GLY A 60 1.84 -5.54 -8.37
C GLY A 60 2.78 -4.52 -7.73
N PHE A 61 2.34 -3.82 -6.68
CA PHE A 61 3.19 -2.93 -5.89
C PHE A 61 3.91 -3.67 -4.77
N LEU A 62 5.18 -3.33 -4.57
CA LEU A 62 5.90 -3.55 -3.33
C LEU A 62 5.44 -2.53 -2.28
N VAL A 63 5.31 -2.97 -1.03
CA VAL A 63 4.83 -2.15 0.09
C VAL A 63 5.99 -1.87 1.03
N TYR A 64 6.36 -0.60 1.18
CA TYR A 64 7.42 -0.13 2.05
C TYR A 64 6.88 0.62 3.26
N ALA A 65 7.69 0.64 4.34
CA ALA A 65 7.37 1.34 5.57
C ALA A 65 5.91 1.11 6.00
N HIS A 66 5.50 -0.16 5.95
CA HIS A 66 4.17 -0.60 6.39
C HIS A 66 2.97 0.07 5.68
N GLY A 67 3.19 0.54 4.45
CA GLY A 67 2.17 1.19 3.63
C GLY A 67 2.27 2.71 3.61
N MET A 68 3.42 3.28 3.97
CA MET A 68 3.70 4.69 3.76
C MET A 68 4.16 4.97 2.33
N LEU A 69 4.88 4.03 1.72
CA LEU A 69 5.36 4.11 0.34
C LEU A 69 5.07 2.80 -0.38
N TYR A 70 4.69 2.91 -1.65
CA TYR A 70 4.45 1.78 -2.54
C TYR A 70 5.22 2.00 -3.83
N GLU A 71 5.87 0.96 -4.34
CA GLU A 71 6.64 1.03 -5.59
C GLU A 71 6.22 -0.09 -6.55
N GLN A 72 6.10 0.23 -7.83
CA GLN A 72 5.97 -0.75 -8.90
C GLN A 72 6.93 -0.40 -10.04
N GLN A 73 7.81 -1.33 -10.38
CA GLN A 73 8.66 -1.22 -11.57
C GLN A 73 7.89 -1.67 -12.82
N TYR A 74 7.81 -0.82 -13.84
CA TYR A 74 7.11 -1.13 -15.10
C TYR A 74 8.02 -1.13 -16.34
N GLY A 75 9.32 -0.90 -16.12
CA GLY A 75 10.36 -0.94 -17.13
C GLY A 75 11.75 -0.76 -16.52
N LYS A 76 12.80 -0.96 -17.32
CA LYS A 76 14.17 -0.72 -16.88
C LYS A 76 14.35 0.75 -16.52
N GLY A 77 14.61 1.04 -15.24
CA GLY A 77 14.73 2.40 -14.74
C GLY A 77 13.41 3.19 -14.72
N SER A 78 12.25 2.53 -14.77
CA SER A 78 10.95 3.21 -14.76
C SER A 78 10.07 2.68 -13.64
N PHE A 79 9.68 3.59 -12.74
CA PHE A 79 9.02 3.26 -11.48
C PHE A 79 7.76 4.10 -11.30
N LEU A 80 6.79 3.50 -10.64
CA LEU A 80 5.53 4.09 -10.24
C LEU A 80 5.46 4.06 -8.73
N TYR A 81 5.13 5.20 -8.13
CA TYR A 81 5.12 5.40 -6.70
C TYR A 81 3.74 5.82 -6.25
N ILE A 82 3.35 5.37 -5.06
CA ILE A 82 2.26 5.91 -4.27
C ILE A 82 2.83 6.20 -2.89
N GLU A 83 2.65 7.41 -2.37
CA GLU A 83 3.14 7.77 -1.04
C GLU A 83 2.08 8.52 -0.25
N ARG A 84 2.08 8.29 1.06
CA ARG A 84 1.21 8.94 2.01
C ARG A 84 1.93 10.03 2.75
N PHE A 85 1.26 11.16 2.86
CA PHE A 85 1.70 12.32 3.61
C PHE A 85 0.77 12.49 4.81
N PRO A 86 1.27 12.30 6.04
CA PRO A 86 0.51 12.59 7.25
C PRO A 86 0.15 14.07 7.31
N LEU A 87 -1.10 14.36 7.66
CA LEU A 87 -1.62 15.71 7.85
C LEU A 87 -1.98 15.95 9.33
N PRO A 88 -2.06 17.22 9.78
CA PRO A 88 -2.56 17.56 11.10
C PRO A 88 -3.94 16.94 11.38
N GLY A 89 -4.20 16.60 12.65
CA GLY A 89 -5.47 15.99 13.04
C GLY A 89 -5.61 14.51 12.69
N GLY A 90 -4.53 13.85 12.26
CA GLY A 90 -4.53 12.41 11.96
C GLY A 90 -5.06 12.05 10.57
N LEU A 91 -5.33 13.06 9.74
CA LEU A 91 -5.66 12.91 8.33
C LEU A 91 -4.42 12.49 7.52
N GLU A 92 -4.64 12.01 6.30
CA GLU A 92 -3.59 11.60 5.38
C GLU A 92 -3.97 12.06 3.98
N SER A 93 -3.01 12.61 3.24
CA SER A 93 -3.13 12.78 1.79
C SER A 93 -2.24 11.75 1.09
N VAL A 94 -2.65 11.31 -0.10
CA VAL A 94 -1.90 10.33 -0.88
C VAL A 94 -1.64 10.90 -2.26
N SER A 95 -0.41 10.75 -2.74
CA SER A 95 -0.05 11.13 -4.10
C SER A 95 0.51 9.92 -4.85
N ALA A 96 0.28 9.89 -6.15
CA ALA A 96 0.84 8.90 -7.07
C ALA A 96 1.60 9.60 -8.19
N TRP A 97 2.80 9.12 -8.49
CA TRP A 97 3.63 9.67 -9.56
C TRP A 97 4.51 8.58 -10.15
N ARG A 98 5.08 8.87 -11.32
CA ARG A 98 6.06 8.00 -11.96
C ARG A 98 7.37 8.72 -12.19
N GLU A 99 8.44 7.95 -12.14
CA GLU A 99 9.80 8.43 -12.34
C GLU A 99 10.54 7.56 -13.35
N ASN A 100 11.41 8.21 -14.13
CA ASN A 100 12.31 7.54 -15.04
C ASN A 100 13.77 7.89 -14.67
N TYR A 101 14.59 6.87 -14.53
CA TYR A 101 16.01 6.93 -14.18
C TYR A 101 16.82 6.48 -15.40
N PRO A 102 17.55 7.40 -16.05
CA PRO A 102 18.45 7.03 -17.14
C PRO A 102 19.54 6.06 -16.65
N PRO A 103 20.01 5.15 -17.50
CA PRO A 103 21.12 4.26 -17.16
C PRO A 103 22.32 5.05 -16.62
N GLY A 104 22.86 4.61 -15.47
CA GLY A 104 24.03 5.23 -14.84
C GLY A 104 23.76 6.52 -14.07
N ARG A 105 22.52 7.01 -14.00
CA ARG A 105 22.16 8.20 -13.21
C ARG A 105 21.40 7.83 -11.94
N LYS A 106 21.75 8.50 -10.84
CA LYS A 106 21.07 8.36 -9.54
C LYS A 106 19.81 9.21 -9.40
N ALA A 107 19.66 10.25 -10.22
CA ALA A 107 18.51 11.15 -10.19
C ALA A 107 17.54 10.84 -11.34
N SER A 108 16.26 11.02 -11.08
CA SER A 108 15.24 10.88 -12.11
C SER A 108 15.34 12.00 -13.14
N SER A 109 15.17 11.66 -14.42
CA SER A 109 15.17 12.62 -15.52
C SER A 109 13.82 13.30 -15.69
N LYS A 110 12.75 12.64 -15.25
CA LYS A 110 11.39 13.14 -15.34
C LYS A 110 10.53 12.51 -14.25
N ILE A 111 9.84 13.38 -13.51
CA ILE A 111 8.76 13.03 -12.60
C ILE A 111 7.45 13.41 -13.29
N THR A 112 6.43 12.57 -13.20
CA THR A 112 5.08 12.88 -13.69
C THR A 112 4.08 12.48 -12.64
N VAL A 113 3.39 13.48 -12.08
CA VAL A 113 2.34 13.29 -11.09
C VAL A 113 1.09 12.78 -11.80
N LEU A 114 0.51 11.70 -11.26
CA LEU A 114 -0.74 11.10 -11.74
C LEU A 114 -1.92 11.50 -10.86
N ALA A 115 -1.68 11.61 -9.55
CA ALA A 115 -2.66 12.08 -8.57
C ALA A 115 -1.91 12.81 -7.45
N LYS A 116 -2.52 13.86 -6.88
CA LYS A 116 -1.92 14.64 -5.80
C LYS A 116 -2.97 14.95 -4.75
N ASP A 117 -2.59 14.73 -3.49
CA ASP A 117 -3.40 15.04 -2.31
C ASP A 117 -4.82 14.45 -2.34
N VAL A 118 -4.91 13.18 -2.75
CA VAL A 118 -6.16 12.43 -2.88
C VAL A 118 -6.26 11.29 -1.86
N SER A 119 -7.38 10.57 -1.84
CA SER A 119 -7.48 9.33 -1.08
C SER A 119 -6.59 8.22 -1.65
N PHE A 120 -6.28 7.21 -0.83
CA PHE A 120 -5.47 6.08 -1.29
C PHE A 120 -6.10 5.34 -2.48
N SER A 121 -7.41 5.09 -2.43
CA SER A 121 -8.13 4.39 -3.50
C SER A 121 -8.05 5.14 -4.82
N GLU A 122 -8.17 6.47 -4.79
CA GLU A 122 -8.00 7.31 -5.99
C GLU A 122 -6.57 7.28 -6.51
N ALA A 123 -5.57 7.43 -5.65
CA ALA A 123 -4.16 7.36 -6.03
C ALA A 123 -3.80 5.99 -6.67
N LEU A 124 -4.23 4.89 -6.05
CA LEU A 124 -4.05 3.54 -6.57
C LEU A 124 -4.79 3.36 -7.90
N GLY A 125 -6.03 3.85 -8.00
CA GLY A 125 -6.82 3.80 -9.23
C GLY A 125 -6.12 4.51 -10.40
N GLN A 126 -5.57 5.70 -10.18
CA GLN A 126 -4.81 6.43 -11.21
C GLN A 126 -3.54 5.69 -11.62
N ALA A 127 -2.83 5.11 -10.65
CA ALA A 127 -1.62 4.33 -10.89
C ALA A 127 -1.91 3.06 -11.73
N VAL A 128 -2.97 2.32 -11.37
CA VAL A 128 -3.43 1.12 -12.10
C VAL A 128 -3.94 1.48 -13.49
N ASN A 129 -4.67 2.58 -13.64
CA ASN A 129 -5.14 3.05 -14.95
C ASN A 129 -3.96 3.38 -15.89
N PHE A 130 -2.91 4.03 -15.37
CA PHE A 130 -1.68 4.26 -16.12
C PHE A 130 -1.04 2.94 -16.58
N MET A 131 -0.95 1.94 -15.69
CA MET A 131 -0.39 0.63 -16.01
C MET A 131 -1.22 -0.11 -17.07
N ASN A 132 -2.55 -0.08 -16.96
CA ASN A 132 -3.45 -0.67 -17.95
C ASN A 132 -3.29 0.00 -19.32
N TRP A 133 -3.23 1.33 -19.36
CA TRP A 133 -2.95 2.08 -20.58
C TRP A 133 -1.60 1.68 -21.20
N LEU A 134 -0.56 1.58 -20.39
CA LEU A 134 0.79 1.21 -20.83
C LEU A 134 0.82 -0.21 -21.41
N ASN A 135 0.18 -1.17 -20.73
CA ASN A 135 0.10 -2.55 -21.18
C ASN A 135 -0.66 -2.67 -22.51
N LYS A 136 -1.78 -1.94 -22.64
CA LYS A 136 -2.52 -1.85 -23.91
C LYS A 136 -1.65 -1.30 -25.04
N LYS A 137 -0.85 -0.26 -24.77
CA LYS A 137 0.10 0.31 -25.75
C LYS A 137 1.21 -0.67 -26.14
N ARG A 138 1.57 -1.60 -25.26
CA ARG A 138 2.57 -2.67 -25.51
C ARG A 138 1.97 -3.94 -26.13
N GLY A 139 0.66 -3.97 -26.41
CA GLY A 139 -0.02 -5.16 -26.93
C GLY A 139 -0.23 -6.27 -25.88
N MET A 140 -0.04 -5.98 -24.59
CA MET A 140 -0.32 -6.90 -23.49
C MET A 140 -1.79 -6.76 -23.08
N THR A 141 -2.61 -7.78 -23.39
CA THR A 141 -4.09 -7.73 -23.28
C THR A 141 -4.66 -8.27 -21.97
N ARG A 142 -3.85 -8.59 -20.96
CA ARG A 142 -4.39 -9.01 -19.65
C ARG A 142 -4.49 -7.82 -18.69
N PRO A 143 -5.71 -7.39 -18.29
CA PRO A 143 -5.85 -6.42 -17.21
C PRO A 143 -5.32 -7.01 -15.90
N LEU A 144 -4.72 -6.18 -15.05
CA LEU A 144 -4.18 -6.59 -13.74
C LEU A 144 -5.25 -7.12 -12.76
N GLN A 145 -6.53 -7.18 -13.14
CA GLN A 145 -7.65 -7.42 -12.23
C GLN A 145 -8.34 -8.79 -12.31
N GLU A 146 -7.87 -9.77 -13.09
CA GLU A 146 -8.56 -11.07 -13.14
C GLU A 146 -7.99 -12.17 -12.24
N LYS A 147 -8.79 -12.46 -11.19
CA LYS A 147 -8.93 -13.68 -10.37
C LYS A 147 -7.86 -14.01 -9.32
N ALA A 148 -8.27 -14.07 -8.04
CA ALA A 148 -8.61 -15.33 -7.37
C ALA A 148 -8.99 -15.12 -5.88
N THR A 149 -10.08 -15.77 -5.47
CA THR A 149 -10.40 -16.09 -4.08
C THR A 149 -9.31 -17.02 -3.53
N THR A 150 -8.42 -16.58 -2.63
CA THR A 150 -7.63 -17.52 -1.79
C THR A 150 -7.14 -16.85 -0.50
N VAL A 151 -7.11 -17.69 0.53
CA VAL A 151 -6.68 -17.52 1.93
C VAL A 151 -5.31 -16.85 2.06
N TRP A 152 -5.15 -15.98 3.05
CA TRP A 152 -3.92 -15.23 3.31
C TRP A 152 -3.06 -15.95 4.36
N GLU A 153 -1.84 -16.37 3.98
CA GLU A 153 -0.73 -16.62 4.90
C GLU A 153 0.33 -15.53 4.71
N MET A 154 0.87 -15.05 5.83
CA MET A 154 1.94 -14.06 5.87
C MET A 154 3.26 -14.79 6.09
N ASP A 155 4.12 -14.74 5.06
CA ASP A 155 5.58 -14.76 5.22
C ASP A 155 6.08 -13.34 5.51
#